data_AF-A0AA37BSI8-F1
#
_entry.id   AF-A0AA37BSI8-F1
#
_cell.length_a   1.000
_cell.length_b   1.000
_cell.length_c   1.000
_cell.angle_alpha   90.00
_cell.angle_beta   90.00
_cell.angle_gamma   90.00
#
_symmetry.space_group_name_H-M   'P 1'
#
loop_
_entity.id
_entity.type
_entity.pdbx_description
1 polymer ?
#
loop_
_entity_poly.entity_id
_entity_poly.type
_entity_poly.pdbx_seq_one_letter_code
_entity_poly.pdbx_strand_id
1 'polypeptide(L)'
;MLYLDLSGTGVRLMEARGGSFVPRAMVQGGLKDIPRLDADTLIMAARLSGFTQVEDFSPEGDRTPTNVPWARVYRAVLLRDSFSCRLCGTSTVTRLPSRAGYNRVHLNIQVHHIVPRKDGGSDSFRNLVTLCEECHRKTFSQGYAGLPVENTLYYFEEKHMVVLPHFIDAPGAQNCRLRGLQRAFDDITGEYRVVQNLGSFIEARCVEADRRKYAEIVRDVASKYGDIDYVTLRVQIGRNRVPARVFTDPGGDYII
;
A
#
# COMPACT_ATOMS: atom_id res chain seq x y z
N MET A 1 -1.22 -12.77 16.28
CA MET A 1 -2.04 -11.90 17.16
C MET A 1 -1.07 -11.24 18.15
N LEU A 2 -0.81 -9.94 18.02
CA LEU A 2 0.05 -9.19 18.95
C LEU A 2 -0.86 -8.57 20.03
N TYR A 3 -0.66 -8.92 21.30
CA TYR A 3 -1.31 -8.24 22.42
C TYR A 3 -0.34 -7.20 23.01
N LEU A 4 -0.84 -5.98 23.18
CA LEU A 4 -0.17 -4.93 23.96
C LEU A 4 -0.67 -5.05 25.41
N ASP A 5 0.20 -5.49 26.31
CA ASP A 5 -0.01 -5.32 27.75
C ASP A 5 0.33 -3.87 28.12
N LEU A 6 -0.65 -3.16 28.68
CA LEU A 6 -0.53 -1.76 29.10
C LEU A 6 -0.33 -1.61 30.61
N SER A 7 0.14 -2.65 31.30
CA SER A 7 0.48 -2.59 32.72
C SER A 7 1.98 -2.70 32.95
N GLY A 8 2.62 -1.55 33.23
CA GLY A 8 3.88 -1.48 33.98
C GLY A 8 5.18 -1.92 33.28
N THR A 9 6.04 -0.95 32.99
CA THR A 9 7.52 -1.06 32.88
C THR A 9 8.12 -2.41 32.45
N GLY A 10 8.14 -2.66 31.14
CA GLY A 10 8.96 -3.71 30.53
C GLY A 10 8.27 -4.39 29.35
N VAL A 11 8.59 -3.98 28.12
CA VAL A 11 8.09 -4.65 26.91
C VAL A 11 8.95 -5.89 26.64
N ARG A 12 8.42 -7.10 26.91
CA ARG A 12 8.97 -8.35 26.36
C ARG A 12 8.13 -8.78 25.15
N LEU A 13 8.76 -8.90 23.98
CA LEU A 13 8.19 -9.59 22.83
C LEU A 13 8.17 -11.09 23.14
N MET A 14 6.98 -11.69 23.16
CA MET A 14 6.83 -13.15 23.04
C MET A 14 6.31 -13.48 21.65
N GLU A 15 7.01 -14.39 20.97
CA GLU A 15 6.72 -14.86 19.63
C GLU A 15 5.41 -15.66 19.60
N ALA A 16 4.45 -15.22 18.77
CA ALA A 16 3.26 -15.99 18.46
C ALA A 16 3.58 -17.00 17.35
N ARG A 17 3.45 -18.29 17.67
CA ARG A 17 3.62 -19.41 16.73
C ARG A 17 2.61 -19.34 15.57
N GLY A 18 3.14 -19.54 14.37
CA GLY A 18 2.52 -20.09 13.17
C GLY A 18 1.00 -19.99 13.00
N GLY A 19 0.54 -18.89 12.41
CA GLY A 19 -0.69 -18.85 11.62
C GLY A 19 -0.32 -18.36 10.23
N SER A 20 -0.50 -19.20 9.21
CA SER A 20 -0.19 -18.88 7.81
C SER A 20 -1.00 -17.66 7.35
N PHE A 21 -0.32 -16.54 7.14
CA PHE A 21 -0.90 -15.37 6.48
C PHE A 21 -0.98 -15.68 4.98
N VAL A 22 -2.15 -16.16 4.53
CA VAL A 22 -2.41 -16.35 3.11
C VAL A 22 -2.62 -14.97 2.49
N PRO A 23 -1.85 -14.55 1.46
CA PRO A 23 -2.13 -13.31 0.74
C PRO A 23 -3.53 -13.45 0.12
N ARG A 24 -4.50 -12.66 0.62
CA ARG A 24 -5.84 -12.64 0.04
C ARG A 24 -5.69 -12.11 -1.40
N ALA A 25 -5.98 -12.96 -2.38
CA ALA A 25 -5.85 -12.65 -3.80
C ALA A 25 -6.49 -11.29 -4.12
N MET A 26 -5.83 -10.52 -4.99
CA MET A 26 -6.37 -9.27 -5.52
C MET A 26 -7.78 -9.50 -6.03
N VAL A 27 -8.78 -8.91 -5.36
CA VAL A 27 -10.16 -8.97 -5.81
C VAL A 27 -10.24 -8.13 -7.07
N GLN A 28 -10.38 -8.78 -8.23
CA GLN A 28 -10.42 -8.12 -9.54
C GLN A 28 -11.77 -7.43 -9.84
N GLY A 29 -12.52 -7.07 -8.80
CA GLY A 29 -13.91 -6.61 -8.90
C GLY A 29 -14.23 -5.40 -8.02
N GLY A 30 -15.43 -4.86 -8.18
CA GLY A 30 -15.92 -3.67 -7.47
C GLY A 30 -16.27 -3.95 -6.00
N LEU A 31 -16.99 -3.03 -5.32
CA LEU A 31 -17.41 -3.20 -3.92
C LEU A 31 -18.16 -4.52 -3.69
N LYS A 32 -18.94 -4.97 -4.67
CA LYS A 32 -19.73 -6.21 -4.66
C LYS A 32 -18.86 -7.47 -4.55
N ASP A 33 -17.61 -7.38 -5.00
CA ASP A 33 -16.69 -8.52 -5.13
C ASP A 33 -15.76 -8.63 -3.92
N ILE A 34 -15.73 -7.60 -3.05
CA ILE A 34 -14.95 -7.62 -1.83
C ILE A 34 -15.55 -8.66 -0.86
N PRO A 35 -14.77 -9.64 -0.40
CA PRO A 35 -15.25 -10.65 0.53
C PRO A 35 -15.80 -10.04 1.82
N ARG A 36 -16.99 -10.48 2.21
CA ARG A 36 -17.60 -10.15 3.50
C ARG A 36 -16.70 -10.61 4.65
N LEU A 37 -16.67 -9.84 5.72
CA LEU A 37 -16.04 -10.25 6.97
C LEU A 37 -16.89 -11.33 7.65
N ASP A 38 -16.24 -12.29 8.30
CA ASP A 38 -16.91 -13.27 9.14
C ASP A 38 -17.47 -12.64 10.43
N ALA A 39 -18.40 -13.36 11.06
CA ALA A 39 -19.09 -12.91 12.25
C ALA A 39 -18.12 -12.65 13.42
N ASP A 40 -17.09 -13.48 13.58
CA ASP A 40 -16.12 -13.35 14.67
C ASP A 40 -15.34 -12.04 14.57
N THR A 41 -14.93 -11.67 13.36
CA THR A 41 -14.27 -10.39 13.07
C THR A 41 -15.17 -9.22 13.43
N LEU A 42 -16.46 -9.27 13.08
CA LEU A 42 -17.43 -8.21 13.40
C LEU A 42 -17.71 -8.10 14.90
N ILE A 43 -17.86 -9.23 15.59
CA ILE A 43 -18.03 -9.30 17.05
C ILE A 43 -16.81 -8.70 17.76
N MET A 44 -15.60 -9.06 17.30
CA MET A 44 -14.36 -8.52 17.85
C MET A 44 -14.23 -7.02 17.62
N ALA A 45 -14.59 -6.53 16.43
CA ALA A 45 -14.60 -5.11 16.12
C ALA A 45 -15.58 -4.34 17.02
N ALA A 46 -16.79 -4.87 17.24
CA ALA A 46 -17.78 -4.28 18.14
C ALA A 46 -17.26 -4.19 19.58
N ARG A 47 -16.69 -5.28 20.09
CA ARG A 47 -16.08 -5.34 21.43
C ARG A 47 -14.95 -4.32 21.60
N LEU A 48 -14.02 -4.23 20.64
CA LEU A 48 -12.86 -3.35 20.71
C LEU A 48 -13.21 -1.87 20.53
N SER A 49 -14.29 -1.57 19.81
CA SER A 49 -14.74 -0.20 19.56
C SER A 49 -15.81 0.29 20.53
N GLY A 50 -16.32 -0.59 21.40
CA GLY A 50 -17.37 -0.28 22.36
C GLY A 50 -18.73 0.01 21.71
N PHE A 51 -18.99 -0.56 20.54
CA PHE A 51 -20.31 -0.54 19.91
C PHE A 51 -21.09 -1.80 20.26
N THR A 52 -22.41 -1.70 20.40
CA THR A 52 -23.28 -2.88 20.58
C THR A 52 -23.22 -3.82 19.38
N GLN A 53 -23.09 -3.24 18.19
CA GLN A 53 -22.98 -3.97 16.93
C GLN A 53 -22.10 -3.19 15.96
N VAL A 54 -21.31 -3.94 15.18
CA VAL A 54 -20.57 -3.45 14.02
C VAL A 54 -20.97 -4.30 12.83
N GLU A 55 -21.23 -3.65 11.70
CA GLU A 55 -21.62 -4.31 10.46
C GLU A 55 -20.51 -4.15 9.40
N ASP A 56 -20.45 -5.09 8.46
CA ASP A 56 -19.63 -4.92 7.26
C ASP A 56 -20.34 -3.98 6.26
N PHE A 57 -19.56 -3.33 5.39
CA PHE A 57 -20.08 -2.28 4.52
C PHE A 57 -21.05 -2.82 3.44
N SER A 58 -22.07 -2.08 3.02
CA SER A 58 -22.92 -2.47 1.87
C SER A 58 -22.30 -1.93 0.58
N PRO A 59 -22.14 -2.73 -0.49
CA PRO A 59 -21.67 -2.22 -1.78
C PRO A 59 -22.51 -1.06 -2.35
N GLU A 60 -23.79 -1.01 -2.01
CA GLU A 60 -24.75 0.03 -2.39
C GLU A 60 -24.66 1.27 -1.47
N GLY A 61 -23.88 1.16 -0.39
CA GLY A 61 -23.80 2.13 0.68
C GLY A 61 -25.07 2.22 1.50
N ASP A 62 -25.19 3.32 2.26
CA ASP A 62 -26.34 3.57 3.12
C ASP A 62 -26.56 5.08 3.28
N ARG A 63 -27.83 5.47 3.32
CA ARG A 63 -28.30 6.85 3.48
C ARG A 63 -29.10 7.04 4.77
N THR A 64 -29.25 5.99 5.56
CA THR A 64 -29.99 6.03 6.83
C THR A 64 -29.23 6.92 7.82
N PRO A 65 -29.81 8.02 8.30
CA PRO A 65 -29.12 8.94 9.21
C PRO A 65 -28.65 8.22 10.47
N THR A 66 -27.41 8.52 10.89
CA THR A 66 -26.85 8.02 12.14
C THR A 66 -26.52 9.20 13.04
N ASN A 67 -26.67 9.03 14.36
CA ASN A 67 -26.31 10.05 15.35
C ASN A 67 -25.01 9.69 16.09
N VAL A 68 -24.08 9.05 15.38
CA VAL A 68 -22.81 8.59 15.94
C VAL A 68 -21.72 9.60 15.56
N PRO A 69 -20.94 10.12 16.53
CA PRO A 69 -19.84 11.03 16.21
C PRO A 69 -18.84 10.40 15.23
N TRP A 70 -18.48 11.15 14.18
CA TRP A 70 -17.57 10.70 13.11
C TRP A 70 -16.29 10.04 13.64
N ALA A 71 -15.63 10.66 14.61
CA ALA A 71 -14.38 10.14 15.18
C ALA A 71 -14.54 8.73 15.78
N ARG A 72 -15.73 8.42 16.34
CA ARG A 72 -16.02 7.12 16.95
C ARG A 72 -16.26 6.05 15.90
N VAL A 73 -17.07 6.34 14.88
CA VAL A 73 -17.32 5.38 13.80
C VAL A 73 -16.09 5.18 12.91
N TYR A 74 -15.33 6.24 12.64
CA TYR A 74 -14.06 6.18 11.90
C TYR A 74 -13.10 5.16 12.52
N ARG A 75 -12.88 5.25 13.84
CA ARG A 75 -12.00 4.31 14.55
C ARG A 75 -12.54 2.88 14.54
N ALA A 76 -13.86 2.72 14.67
CA ALA A 76 -14.49 1.40 14.63
C ALA A 76 -14.40 0.75 13.25
N VAL A 77 -14.53 1.51 12.16
CA VAL A 77 -14.37 1.01 10.78
C VAL A 77 -12.92 0.58 10.52
N LEU A 78 -11.93 1.33 11.00
CA LEU A 78 -10.52 0.91 10.89
C LEU A 78 -10.25 -0.39 11.66
N LEU A 79 -10.81 -0.54 12.87
CA LEU A 79 -10.69 -1.77 13.66
C LEU A 79 -11.38 -2.95 12.97
N ARG A 80 -12.59 -2.74 12.45
CA ARG A 80 -13.35 -3.73 11.66
C ARG A 80 -12.53 -4.24 10.49
N ASP A 81 -11.93 -3.33 9.75
CA ASP A 81 -11.16 -3.64 8.54
C ASP A 81 -9.71 -4.03 8.85
N SER A 82 -9.38 -4.25 10.13
CA SER A 82 -8.03 -4.62 10.60
C SER A 82 -6.94 -3.68 10.06
N PHE A 83 -7.22 -2.38 10.00
CA PHE A 83 -6.33 -1.35 9.45
C PHE A 83 -5.80 -1.72 8.05
N SER A 84 -6.64 -2.37 7.25
CA SER A 84 -6.29 -2.87 5.92
C SER A 84 -7.28 -2.35 4.89
N CYS A 85 -6.76 -2.01 3.71
CA CYS A 85 -7.58 -1.69 2.56
C CYS A 85 -8.46 -2.89 2.23
N ARG A 86 -9.79 -2.71 2.26
CA ARG A 86 -10.75 -3.78 1.96
C ARG A 86 -10.77 -4.17 0.48
N LEU A 87 -10.19 -3.35 -0.38
CA LEU A 87 -10.08 -3.63 -1.82
C LEU A 87 -8.79 -4.41 -2.16
N CYS A 88 -7.61 -3.91 -1.77
CA CYS A 88 -6.33 -4.51 -2.16
C CYS A 88 -5.57 -5.22 -1.03
N GLY A 89 -6.07 -5.17 0.20
CA GLY A 89 -5.44 -5.82 1.36
C GLY A 89 -4.24 -5.07 1.96
N THR A 90 -3.81 -3.94 1.40
CA THR A 90 -2.70 -3.14 1.95
C THR A 90 -3.01 -2.70 3.39
N SER A 91 -2.18 -3.07 4.36
CA SER A 91 -2.33 -2.69 5.76
C SER A 91 -1.24 -1.72 6.24
N THR A 92 -1.57 -0.91 7.23
CA THR A 92 -0.58 -0.04 7.91
C THR A 92 0.10 -0.72 9.10
N VAL A 93 -0.42 -1.84 9.59
CA VAL A 93 0.11 -2.54 10.77
C VAL A 93 1.27 -3.47 10.40
N THR A 94 1.27 -4.05 9.20
CA THR A 94 2.33 -4.96 8.74
C THR A 94 3.57 -4.27 8.15
N ARG A 95 3.64 -2.94 8.13
CA ARG A 95 4.75 -2.17 7.51
C ARG A 95 5.51 -1.24 8.48
N LEU A 96 5.60 -1.59 9.77
CA LEU A 96 6.30 -0.76 10.77
C LEU A 96 7.59 -1.44 11.25
N PRO A 97 8.79 -0.91 10.91
CA PRO A 97 10.06 -1.56 11.26
C PRO A 97 10.56 -1.24 12.67
N SER A 98 10.05 -0.20 13.36
CA SER A 98 10.45 0.10 14.75
C SER A 98 9.64 1.23 15.41
N ARG A 99 9.81 1.40 16.73
CA ARG A 99 9.20 2.44 17.59
C ARG A 99 9.55 3.89 17.17
N ALA A 100 10.65 4.10 16.43
CA ALA A 100 11.04 5.41 15.89
C ALA A 100 10.22 5.82 14.65
N GLY A 101 9.57 4.87 13.97
CA GLY A 101 8.70 5.13 12.83
C GLY A 101 7.32 5.69 13.21
N TYR A 102 6.91 5.60 14.48
CA TYR A 102 5.55 5.90 14.93
C TYR A 102 5.10 7.34 14.61
N ASN A 103 6.00 8.32 14.70
CA ASN A 103 5.69 9.74 14.47
C ASN A 103 5.87 10.20 13.01
N ARG A 104 6.22 9.28 12.09
CA ARG A 104 6.43 9.57 10.65
C ARG A 104 5.51 8.75 9.73
N VAL A 105 4.65 7.92 10.32
CA VAL A 105 3.73 7.06 9.56
C VAL A 105 2.51 7.89 9.21
N HIS A 106 2.49 8.40 7.98
CA HIS A 106 1.23 8.69 7.34
C HIS A 106 0.49 7.36 7.20
N LEU A 107 -0.65 7.24 7.89
CA LEU A 107 -1.56 6.13 7.65
C LEU A 107 -2.02 6.26 6.19
N ASN A 108 -1.43 5.47 5.30
CA ASN A 108 -1.82 5.43 3.88
C ASN A 108 -3.16 4.68 3.69
N ILE A 109 -4.02 4.69 4.71
CA ILE A 109 -5.38 4.15 4.72
C ILE A 109 -6.35 5.21 5.26
N GLN A 110 -7.52 5.30 4.65
CA GLN A 110 -8.57 6.24 5.01
C GLN A 110 -9.93 5.54 4.95
N VAL A 111 -10.85 5.98 5.79
CA VAL A 111 -12.25 5.53 5.73
C VAL A 111 -12.97 6.34 4.66
N HIS A 112 -13.52 5.63 3.69
CA HIS A 112 -14.21 6.17 2.54
C HIS A 112 -15.72 5.97 2.67
N HIS A 113 -16.49 7.00 2.33
CA HIS A 113 -17.95 6.94 2.18
C HIS A 113 -18.33 6.36 0.82
N ILE A 114 -19.09 5.26 0.81
CA ILE A 114 -19.56 4.59 -0.42
C ILE A 114 -20.57 5.47 -1.16
N VAL A 115 -21.61 5.94 -0.47
CA VAL A 115 -22.43 7.08 -0.89
C VAL A 115 -21.83 8.33 -0.26
N PRO A 116 -21.46 9.36 -1.04
CA PRO A 116 -20.87 10.58 -0.50
C PRO A 116 -21.83 11.33 0.42
N ARG A 117 -21.27 12.02 1.43
CA ARG A 117 -22.06 12.90 2.32
C ARG A 117 -22.86 13.96 1.56
N LYS A 118 -22.28 14.56 0.51
CA LYS A 118 -22.97 15.55 -0.35
C LYS A 118 -24.20 14.98 -1.07
N ASP A 119 -24.26 13.65 -1.24
CA ASP A 119 -25.34 12.93 -1.92
C ASP A 119 -26.23 12.16 -0.91
N GLY A 120 -26.19 12.57 0.36
CA GLY A 120 -27.02 12.01 1.44
C GLY A 120 -26.48 10.73 2.07
N GLY A 121 -25.24 10.35 1.82
CA GLY A 121 -24.61 9.19 2.45
C GLY A 121 -24.39 9.39 3.94
N SER A 122 -24.70 8.36 4.73
CA SER A 122 -24.61 8.42 6.18
C SER A 122 -23.24 8.00 6.72
N ASP A 123 -23.00 8.24 8.00
CA ASP A 123 -21.83 7.75 8.73
C ASP A 123 -22.09 6.34 9.31
N SER A 124 -22.91 5.51 8.66
CA SER A 124 -23.18 4.13 9.12
C SER A 124 -22.06 3.17 8.70
N PHE A 125 -21.89 2.06 9.42
CA PHE A 125 -20.92 1.02 9.05
C PHE A 125 -21.16 0.48 7.64
N ARG A 126 -22.43 0.44 7.21
CA ARG A 126 -22.86 0.02 5.87
C ARG A 126 -22.42 1.00 4.79
N ASN A 127 -22.18 2.28 5.10
CA ASN A 127 -21.72 3.27 4.13
C ASN A 127 -20.20 3.51 4.15
N LEU A 128 -19.44 2.84 5.02
CA LEU A 128 -18.04 3.17 5.27
C LEU A 128 -17.12 1.98 5.01
N VAL A 129 -16.04 2.21 4.26
CA VAL A 129 -15.04 1.18 3.91
C VAL A 129 -13.62 1.74 4.04
N THR A 130 -12.69 0.96 4.61
CA THR A 130 -11.28 1.34 4.68
C THR A 130 -10.58 1.08 3.35
N LEU A 131 -9.95 2.11 2.76
CA LEU A 131 -9.20 2.05 1.51
C LEU A 131 -7.79 2.61 1.70
N CYS A 132 -6.81 2.10 0.97
CA CYS A 132 -5.52 2.79 0.88
C CYS A 132 -5.65 4.09 0.06
N GLU A 133 -4.72 5.02 0.21
CA GLU A 133 -4.71 6.29 -0.54
C GLU A 133 -4.91 6.08 -2.05
N GLU A 134 -4.24 5.08 -2.63
CA GLU A 134 -4.35 4.78 -4.06
C GLU A 134 -5.77 4.32 -4.44
N CYS A 135 -6.35 3.41 -3.67
CA CYS A 135 -7.73 2.94 -3.90
C CYS A 135 -8.75 4.06 -3.63
N HIS A 136 -8.48 4.90 -2.64
CA HIS A 136 -9.33 6.03 -2.27
C HIS A 136 -9.39 7.09 -3.39
N ARG A 137 -8.23 7.48 -3.94
CA ARG A 137 -8.14 8.41 -5.07
C ARG A 137 -8.90 7.92 -6.30
N LYS A 138 -8.85 6.61 -6.58
CA LYS A 138 -9.56 5.99 -7.71
C LYS A 138 -11.08 6.16 -7.59
N THR A 139 -11.64 6.13 -6.38
CA THR A 139 -13.06 6.37 -6.15
C THR A 139 -13.48 7.81 -6.45
N PHE A 140 -12.65 8.80 -6.10
CA PHE A 140 -12.93 10.21 -6.40
C PHE A 140 -12.88 10.51 -7.90
N SER A 141 -11.96 9.88 -8.65
CA SER A 141 -11.82 10.10 -10.10
C SER A 141 -13.01 9.62 -10.93
N GLN A 142 -13.95 8.86 -10.35
CA GLN A 142 -15.17 8.40 -11.02
C GLN A 142 -16.42 9.22 -10.68
N GLY A 143 -16.25 10.49 -10.34
CA GLY A 143 -17.39 11.37 -10.05
C GLY A 143 -18.20 10.94 -8.83
N TYR A 144 -17.60 10.16 -7.91
CA TYR A 144 -18.25 9.57 -6.76
C TYR A 144 -19.39 8.57 -7.04
N ALA A 145 -19.46 8.00 -8.25
CA ALA A 145 -20.42 6.94 -8.59
C ALA A 145 -20.21 5.60 -7.85
N GLY A 146 -19.40 5.58 -6.78
CA GLY A 146 -18.90 4.39 -6.09
C GLY A 146 -17.49 3.97 -6.54
N LEU A 147 -17.02 2.79 -6.08
CA LEU A 147 -15.81 2.15 -6.62
C LEU A 147 -16.01 1.79 -8.10
N PRO A 148 -14.92 1.65 -8.90
CA PRO A 148 -15.00 1.25 -10.29
C PRO A 148 -15.94 0.06 -10.52
N VAL A 149 -17.10 0.34 -11.14
CA VAL A 149 -17.95 -0.70 -11.75
C VAL A 149 -17.20 -1.21 -12.97
N GLU A 150 -17.11 -2.53 -13.10
CA GLU A 150 -16.39 -3.26 -14.16
C GLU A 150 -16.25 -2.47 -15.47
N ASN A 151 -15.10 -1.82 -15.63
CA ASN A 151 -14.32 -1.85 -16.85
C ASN A 151 -12.97 -1.20 -16.58
N THR A 152 -11.93 -2.00 -16.79
CA THR A 152 -10.52 -1.65 -16.63
C THR A 152 -10.12 -1.21 -15.21
N LEU A 153 -9.78 -2.18 -14.36
CA LEU A 153 -8.94 -2.03 -13.16
C LEU A 153 -7.56 -1.40 -13.44
N TYR A 154 -7.34 -0.90 -14.66
CA TYR A 154 -6.13 -0.35 -15.20
C TYR A 154 -6.44 0.56 -16.40
N TYR A 155 -6.72 1.83 -16.14
CA TYR A 155 -6.25 2.88 -17.05
C TYR A 155 -4.85 3.27 -16.59
N PHE A 156 -3.85 2.42 -16.87
CA PHE A 156 -2.47 2.87 -16.97
C PHE A 156 -2.30 3.38 -18.40
N GLU A 157 -2.80 4.59 -18.70
CA GLU A 157 -2.36 5.29 -19.90
C GLU A 157 -0.96 5.90 -19.72
N GLU A 158 -0.45 5.97 -18.49
CA GLU A 158 0.94 6.36 -18.26
C GLU A 158 1.81 5.11 -18.22
N LYS A 159 2.52 4.87 -19.32
CA LYS A 159 3.70 4.02 -19.26
C LYS A 159 4.68 4.60 -18.25
N HIS A 160 5.26 3.77 -17.40
CA HIS A 160 6.22 4.21 -16.39
C HIS A 160 7.64 3.96 -16.86
N MET A 161 8.53 4.92 -16.63
CA MET A 161 9.94 4.64 -16.72
C MET A 161 10.37 3.85 -15.49
N VAL A 162 11.07 2.75 -15.69
CA VAL A 162 11.57 1.87 -14.62
C VAL A 162 13.05 1.67 -14.81
N VAL A 163 13.84 1.86 -13.75
CA VAL A 163 15.25 1.48 -13.74
C VAL A 163 15.32 -0.03 -13.50
N LEU A 164 15.98 -0.72 -14.40
CA LEU A 164 16.13 -2.17 -14.36
C LEU A 164 17.30 -2.52 -13.43
N PRO A 165 17.09 -3.44 -12.47
CA PRO A 165 18.20 -4.10 -11.81
C PRO A 165 19.14 -4.76 -12.83
N HIS A 166 20.43 -4.80 -12.54
CA HIS A 166 21.46 -5.39 -13.42
C HIS A 166 21.15 -6.82 -13.91
N PHE A 167 20.38 -7.60 -13.16
CA PHE A 167 20.01 -8.98 -13.51
C PHE A 167 18.73 -9.10 -14.34
N ILE A 168 18.00 -8.00 -14.59
CA ILE A 168 16.82 -7.99 -15.45
C ILE A 168 17.20 -7.48 -16.83
N ASP A 169 16.79 -8.25 -17.84
CA ASP A 169 16.83 -7.83 -19.23
C ASP A 169 15.42 -7.67 -19.79
N ALA A 170 15.14 -6.50 -20.36
CA ALA A 170 13.81 -6.17 -20.87
C ALA A 170 13.93 -5.56 -22.27
N PRO A 171 13.16 -6.05 -23.27
CA PRO A 171 13.16 -5.48 -24.61
C PRO A 171 12.86 -3.98 -24.60
N GLY A 172 13.60 -3.20 -25.39
CA GLY A 172 13.45 -1.74 -25.45
C GLY A 172 14.07 -0.99 -24.26
N ALA A 173 14.89 -1.66 -23.44
CA ALA A 173 15.70 -0.98 -22.44
C ALA A 173 16.73 -0.04 -23.09
N GLN A 174 16.93 1.12 -22.46
CA GLN A 174 17.87 2.15 -22.89
C GLN A 174 18.74 2.59 -21.72
N ASN A 175 19.92 3.10 -22.03
CA ASN A 175 20.85 3.58 -21.01
C ASN A 175 20.31 4.84 -20.33
N CYS A 176 20.45 4.89 -19.01
CA CYS A 176 20.13 6.07 -18.21
C CYS A 176 21.17 6.29 -17.11
N ARG A 177 21.13 7.49 -16.52
CA ARG A 177 22.01 7.87 -15.42
C ARG A 177 21.22 8.35 -14.22
N LEU A 178 21.50 7.77 -13.06
CA LEU A 178 21.00 8.25 -11.77
C LEU A 178 22.05 9.18 -11.16
N ARG A 179 21.77 10.49 -11.16
CA ARG A 179 22.69 11.49 -10.60
C ARG A 179 22.54 11.59 -9.09
N GLY A 180 23.63 11.96 -8.42
CA GLY A 180 23.66 12.12 -6.97
C GLY A 180 23.80 10.79 -6.23
N LEU A 181 24.09 9.69 -6.95
CA LEU A 181 24.27 8.36 -6.40
C LEU A 181 25.63 7.80 -6.80
N GLN A 182 26.19 6.98 -5.92
CA GLN A 182 27.43 6.23 -6.13
C GLN A 182 27.30 4.84 -5.52
N ARG A 183 27.92 3.83 -6.14
CA ARG A 183 28.15 2.54 -5.48
C ARG A 183 29.35 2.67 -4.54
N ALA A 184 29.13 2.44 -3.26
CA ALA A 184 30.17 2.40 -2.23
C ALA A 184 30.25 0.97 -1.66
N PHE A 185 31.46 0.51 -1.36
CA PHE A 185 31.65 -0.76 -0.69
C PHE A 185 31.46 -0.55 0.82
N ASP A 186 30.55 -1.31 1.42
CA ASP A 186 30.33 -1.38 2.85
C ASP A 186 31.29 -2.43 3.42
N ASP A 187 32.27 -1.98 4.21
CA ASP A 187 33.30 -2.82 4.81
C ASP A 187 32.78 -3.67 5.98
N ILE A 188 31.64 -3.30 6.56
CA ILE A 188 30.98 -4.04 7.64
C ILE A 188 30.21 -5.23 7.07
N THR A 189 29.44 -5.00 6.00
CA THR A 189 28.62 -6.07 5.40
C THR A 189 29.32 -6.81 4.27
N GLY A 190 30.41 -6.26 3.73
CA GLY A 190 31.14 -6.82 2.60
C GLY A 190 30.39 -6.68 1.26
N GLU A 191 29.43 -5.76 1.18
CA GLU A 191 28.53 -5.60 0.03
C GLU A 191 28.62 -4.20 -0.58
N TYR A 192 28.36 -4.09 -1.88
CA TYR A 192 28.23 -2.79 -2.53
C TYR A 192 26.83 -2.22 -2.32
N ARG A 193 26.75 -1.03 -1.73
CA ARG A 193 25.52 -0.28 -1.51
C ARG A 193 25.48 0.97 -2.34
N VAL A 194 24.27 1.46 -2.61
CA VAL A 194 24.08 2.71 -3.35
C VAL A 194 23.84 3.84 -2.35
N VAL A 195 24.79 4.78 -2.29
CA VAL A 195 24.78 5.91 -1.36
C VAL A 195 24.60 7.23 -2.10
N GLN A 196 24.16 8.26 -1.39
CA GLN A 196 24.09 9.61 -1.94
C GLN A 196 25.47 10.24 -2.02
N ASN A 197 25.85 10.73 -3.20
CA ASN A 197 27.04 11.54 -3.41
C ASN A 197 26.76 12.63 -4.45
N LEU A 198 26.70 13.88 -4.00
CA LEU A 198 26.40 15.06 -4.81
C LEU A 198 27.56 15.35 -5.77
N GLY A 199 27.47 14.83 -6.99
CA GLY A 199 28.49 14.98 -8.03
C GLY A 199 28.71 13.69 -8.82
N SER A 200 28.37 12.55 -8.22
CA SER A 200 28.46 11.24 -8.84
C SER A 200 27.21 10.87 -9.65
N PHE A 201 27.33 9.84 -10.48
CA PHE A 201 26.20 9.19 -11.10
C PHE A 201 26.43 7.69 -11.21
N ILE A 202 25.33 6.93 -11.25
CA ILE A 202 25.33 5.51 -11.60
C ILE A 202 24.77 5.37 -13.02
N GLU A 203 25.48 4.63 -13.87
CA GLU A 203 24.94 4.17 -15.15
C GLU A 203 24.07 2.96 -14.92
N ALA A 204 22.88 2.97 -15.52
CA ALA A 204 21.91 1.89 -15.42
C ALA A 204 21.17 1.74 -16.74
N ARG A 205 20.31 0.72 -16.80
CA ARG A 205 19.32 0.58 -17.87
C ARG A 205 17.96 0.96 -17.33
N CYS A 206 17.15 1.60 -18.16
CA CYS A 206 15.76 1.85 -17.86
C CYS A 206 14.89 1.47 -19.03
N VAL A 207 13.62 1.22 -18.75
CA VAL A 207 12.67 0.85 -19.76
C VAL A 207 11.34 1.51 -19.49
N GLU A 208 10.69 1.93 -20.57
CA GLU A 208 9.30 2.31 -20.51
C GLU A 208 8.45 1.03 -20.41
N ALA A 209 7.67 0.94 -19.34
CA ALA A 209 6.88 -0.23 -18.99
C ALA A 209 5.40 0.13 -18.92
N ASP A 210 4.60 -0.56 -19.74
CA ASP A 210 3.17 -0.67 -19.49
C ASP A 210 2.91 -1.56 -18.27
N ARG A 211 1.63 -1.72 -17.92
CA ARG A 211 1.21 -2.55 -16.79
C ARG A 211 1.78 -3.97 -16.82
N ARG A 212 1.70 -4.63 -17.98
CA ARG A 212 2.05 -6.05 -18.10
C ARG A 212 3.55 -6.22 -17.88
N LYS A 213 4.33 -5.39 -18.56
CA LYS A 213 5.78 -5.36 -18.44
C LYS A 213 6.24 -4.99 -17.04
N TYR A 214 5.58 -4.02 -16.40
CA TYR A 214 5.88 -3.64 -15.02
C TYR A 214 5.63 -4.81 -14.06
N ALA A 215 4.52 -5.52 -14.19
CA ALA A 215 4.20 -6.68 -13.34
C ALA A 215 5.18 -7.84 -13.52
N GLU A 216 5.67 -8.07 -14.73
CA GLU A 216 6.72 -9.06 -15.02
C GLU A 216 8.02 -8.68 -14.30
N ILE A 217 8.47 -7.43 -14.44
CA ILE A 217 9.67 -6.92 -13.75
C ILE A 217 9.53 -7.06 -12.22
N VAL A 218 8.43 -6.60 -11.64
CA VAL A 218 8.19 -6.69 -10.18
C VAL A 218 8.26 -8.13 -9.68
N ARG A 219 7.67 -9.07 -10.41
CA ARG A 219 7.71 -10.50 -10.04
C ARG A 219 9.14 -11.02 -10.01
N ASP A 220 9.93 -10.67 -11.02
CA ASP A 220 11.32 -11.13 -11.12
C ASP A 220 12.19 -10.54 -10.01
N VAL A 221 12.04 -9.25 -9.69
CA VAL A 221 12.76 -8.63 -8.57
C VAL A 221 12.33 -9.23 -7.23
N ALA A 222 11.02 -9.38 -7.00
CA ALA A 222 10.49 -9.93 -5.74
C ALA A 222 10.92 -11.39 -5.53
N SER A 223 11.10 -12.17 -6.61
CA SER A 223 11.60 -13.55 -6.51
C SER A 223 13.00 -13.64 -5.89
N LYS A 224 13.81 -12.57 -5.99
CA LYS A 224 15.19 -12.52 -5.49
C LYS A 224 15.32 -11.80 -4.14
N TYR A 225 14.55 -10.74 -3.93
CA TYR A 225 14.68 -9.87 -2.74
C TYR A 225 13.53 -10.00 -1.74
N GLY A 226 12.49 -10.76 -2.07
CA GLY A 226 11.29 -10.91 -1.23
C GLY A 226 10.43 -9.64 -1.27
N ASP A 227 10.22 -9.04 -0.09
CA ASP A 227 9.37 -7.86 0.08
C ASP A 227 10.05 -6.59 -0.44
N ILE A 228 9.85 -6.30 -1.73
CA ILE A 228 10.40 -5.12 -2.39
C ILE A 228 9.45 -3.93 -2.33
N ASP A 229 10.03 -2.72 -2.33
CA ASP A 229 9.31 -1.46 -2.52
C ASP A 229 9.92 -0.69 -3.71
N TYR A 230 9.47 0.52 -3.96
CA TYR A 230 10.07 1.41 -4.95
C TYR A 230 10.06 2.87 -4.52
N VAL A 231 11.04 3.61 -5.01
CA VAL A 231 11.05 5.07 -4.98
C VAL A 231 10.96 5.63 -6.40
N THR A 232 10.57 6.89 -6.54
CA THR A 232 10.63 7.60 -7.82
C THR A 232 11.80 8.57 -7.81
N LEU A 233 12.80 8.34 -8.66
CA LEU A 233 13.96 9.21 -8.84
C LEU A 233 13.93 9.87 -10.22
N ARG A 234 14.56 11.04 -10.36
CA ARG A 234 14.75 11.64 -11.68
C ARG A 234 16.00 11.08 -12.35
N VAL A 235 15.79 10.29 -13.40
CA VAL A 235 16.87 9.68 -14.19
C VAL A 235 17.12 10.52 -15.45
N GLN A 236 18.38 10.59 -15.86
CA GLN A 236 18.77 11.25 -17.09
C GLN A 236 18.76 10.25 -18.25
N ILE A 237 18.04 10.57 -19.32
CA ILE A 237 17.98 9.81 -20.56
C ILE A 237 18.27 10.78 -21.70
N GLY A 238 19.44 10.64 -22.34
CA GLY A 238 19.96 11.64 -23.27
C GLY A 238 20.05 13.02 -22.60
N ARG A 239 19.30 14.00 -23.13
CA ARG A 239 19.21 15.37 -22.59
C ARG A 239 18.05 15.57 -21.60
N ASN A 240 17.14 14.61 -21.50
CA ASN A 240 15.91 14.74 -20.72
C ASN A 240 16.11 14.18 -19.30
N ARG A 241 15.36 14.73 -18.34
CA ARG A 241 15.23 14.17 -16.99
C ARG A 241 13.79 13.71 -16.81
N VAL A 242 13.62 12.42 -16.62
CA VAL A 242 12.31 11.79 -16.47
C VAL A 242 12.19 11.15 -15.09
N PRO A 243 11.00 11.17 -14.47
CA PRO A 243 10.76 10.37 -13.28
C PRO A 243 10.81 8.89 -13.66
N ALA A 244 11.57 8.09 -12.92
CA ALA A 244 11.62 6.64 -13.07
C ALA A 244 11.55 5.95 -11.71
N ARG A 245 10.88 4.81 -11.69
CA ARG A 245 10.81 3.95 -10.51
C ARG A 245 12.11 3.18 -10.35
N VAL A 246 12.60 3.12 -9.12
CA VAL A 246 13.79 2.38 -8.70
C VAL A 246 13.38 1.50 -7.55
N PHE A 247 13.58 0.20 -7.67
CA PHE A 247 13.21 -0.73 -6.61
C PHE A 247 14.14 -0.61 -5.41
N THR A 248 13.60 -0.88 -4.22
CA THR A 248 14.35 -1.00 -2.98
C THR A 248 14.10 -2.34 -2.34
N ASP A 249 15.12 -2.89 -1.69
CA ASP A 249 14.97 -4.09 -0.87
C ASP A 249 14.29 -3.76 0.48
N PRO A 250 14.00 -4.76 1.33
CA PRO A 250 13.42 -4.52 2.67
C PRO A 250 14.28 -3.62 3.58
N GLY A 251 15.60 -3.55 3.34
CA GLY A 251 16.53 -2.69 4.05
C GLY A 251 16.49 -1.23 3.59
N GLY A 252 15.82 -0.95 2.47
CA GLY A 252 15.73 0.37 1.85
C GLY A 252 16.87 0.66 0.87
N ASP A 253 17.72 -0.33 0.57
CA ASP A 253 18.81 -0.18 -0.39
C ASP A 253 18.30 -0.27 -1.83
N TYR A 254 18.85 0.56 -2.72
CA TYR A 254 18.43 0.57 -4.12
C TYR A 254 18.88 -0.69 -4.87
N ILE A 255 17.93 -1.35 -5.53
CA ILE A 255 18.17 -2.51 -6.38
C ILE A 255 18.45 -2.02 -7.81
N ILE A 256 19.72 -1.76 -8.11
CA ILE A 256 20.21 -1.28 -9.41
C ILE A 256 21.37 -2.15 -9.85
#